data_AF-A0A485MAZ2-F1
#
_entry.id   AF-A0A485MAZ2-F1
#
_cell.length_a   1.000
_cell.length_b   1.000
_cell.length_c   1.000
_cell.angle_alpha   90.00
_cell.angle_beta   90.00
_cell.angle_gamma   90.00
#
_symmetry.space_group_name_H-M   'P 1'
#
loop_
_entity.id
_entity.type
_entity.pdbx_description
1 polymer ?
#
loop_
_entity_poly.entity_id
_entity_poly.type
_entity_poly.pdbx_seq_one_letter_code
_entity_poly.pdbx_strand_id
1 'polypeptide(L)' 'MNELATVEHNNVMSKHKCHVDRKRNEYGNAVTKMRVNLMERLNKSAPLIEYNLEAFSGRFEVYDPNKRKGRKNEIIL' A
#
# COMPACT_ATOMS: atom_id res chain seq x y z
N MET A 1 -46.67 -29.86 4.30
CA MET A 1 -45.74 -30.45 3.31
C MET A 1 -44.84 -29.44 2.60
N ASN A 2 -45.11 -28.12 2.65
CA ASN A 2 -44.28 -27.12 1.93
C ASN A 2 -43.06 -26.59 2.71
N GLU A 3 -42.96 -26.85 4.02
CA GLU A 3 -41.88 -26.30 4.85
C GLU A 3 -40.53 -27.03 4.68
N LEU A 4 -40.55 -28.33 4.36
CA LEU A 4 -39.32 -29.08 4.11
C LEU A 4 -38.61 -28.65 2.82
N ALA A 5 -39.37 -28.33 1.77
CA ALA A 5 -38.84 -27.91 0.48
C ALA A 5 -38.18 -26.52 0.53
N THR A 6 -38.71 -25.59 1.33
CA THR A 6 -38.14 -24.24 1.49
C THR A 6 -36.86 -24.26 2.33
N VAL A 7 -36.75 -25.13 3.34
CA VAL A 7 -35.53 -25.28 4.15
C VAL A 7 -34.38 -25.86 3.33
N GLU A 8 -34.63 -26.88 2.51
CA GLU A 8 -33.60 -27.44 1.63
C GLU A 8 -33.11 -26.42 0.59
N HIS A 9 -34.03 -25.66 -0.01
CA HIS A 9 -33.69 -24.61 -0.97
C HIS A 9 -32.83 -23.51 -0.34
N ASN A 10 -33.18 -23.04 0.86
CA ASN A 10 -32.40 -22.06 1.61
C ASN A 10 -30.98 -22.58 1.95
N ASN A 11 -30.84 -23.87 2.25
CA ASN A 11 -29.57 -24.49 2.57
C ASN A 11 -28.65 -24.60 1.33
N VAL A 12 -29.22 -24.91 0.16
CA VAL A 12 -28.50 -24.93 -1.13
C VAL A 12 -28.02 -23.51 -1.50
N MET A 13 -28.88 -22.50 -1.33
CA MET A 13 -28.51 -21.10 -1.58
C MET A 13 -27.39 -20.60 -0.66
N SER A 14 -27.41 -21.00 0.62
CA SER A 14 -26.34 -20.71 1.57
C SER A 14 -24.99 -21.33 1.17
N LYS A 15 -25.00 -22.61 0.78
CA LYS A 15 -23.79 -23.32 0.28
C LYS A 15 -23.25 -22.70 -1.00
N HIS A 16 -24.13 -22.34 -1.94
CA HIS A 16 -23.74 -21.68 -3.18
C HIS A 16 -23.09 -20.31 -2.90
N LYS A 17 -23.69 -19.49 -2.04
CA LYS A 17 -23.14 -18.20 -1.64
C LYS A 17 -21.75 -18.35 -1.01
N CYS A 18 -21.60 -19.26 -0.05
CA CYS A 18 -20.30 -19.54 0.57
C CYS A 18 -19.25 -20.00 -0.45
N HIS A 19 -19.64 -20.83 -1.43
CA HIS A 19 -18.75 -21.26 -2.51
C HIS A 19 -18.29 -20.08 -3.38
N VAL A 20 -19.22 -19.22 -3.79
CA VAL A 20 -18.93 -18.03 -4.61
C VAL A 20 -18.01 -17.06 -3.85
N ASP A 21 -18.31 -16.78 -2.58
CA ASP A 21 -17.49 -15.91 -1.74
C ASP A 21 -16.07 -16.46 -1.56
N ARG A 22 -15.94 -17.77 -1.33
CA ARG A 22 -14.64 -18.45 -1.27
C ARG A 22 -13.87 -18.30 -2.58
N LYS A 23 -14.52 -18.51 -3.72
CA LYS A 23 -13.87 -18.38 -5.04
C LYS A 23 -13.45 -16.96 -5.35
N ARG A 24 -14.25 -15.97 -4.98
CA ARG A 24 -13.91 -14.55 -5.09
C ARG A 24 -12.67 -14.20 -4.26
N ASN A 25 -12.60 -14.72 -3.03
CA ASN A 25 -11.45 -14.52 -2.15
C ASN A 25 -10.18 -15.21 -2.69
N GLU A 26 -10.30 -16.45 -3.17
CA GLU A 26 -9.18 -17.17 -3.81
C GLU A 26 -8.61 -16.38 -5.00
N TYR A 27 -9.49 -15.85 -5.85
CA TYR A 27 -9.08 -15.04 -6.99
C TYR A 27 -8.41 -13.73 -6.55
N GLY A 28 -9.02 -13.00 -5.61
CA GLY A 28 -8.45 -11.75 -5.07
C GLY A 28 -7.06 -11.94 -4.45
N ASN A 29 -6.87 -13.05 -3.73
CA ASN A 29 -5.58 -13.41 -3.14
C ASN A 29 -4.54 -13.73 -4.23
N ALA A 30 -4.92 -14.48 -5.27
CA ALA A 30 -4.03 -14.83 -6.37
C ALA A 30 -3.56 -13.58 -7.14
N VAL A 31 -4.48 -12.65 -7.44
CA VAL A 31 -4.16 -11.38 -8.12
C VAL A 31 -3.21 -10.52 -7.27
N THR A 32 -3.49 -10.41 -5.97
CA THR A 32 -2.63 -9.66 -5.05
C THR A 32 -1.22 -10.25 -5.01
N LYS A 33 -1.08 -11.57 -4.91
CA LYS A 33 0.21 -12.26 -4.92
C LYS A 33 0.98 -12.03 -6.23
N MET A 34 0.29 -12.11 -7.38
CA MET A 34 0.89 -11.83 -8.68
C MET A 34 1.42 -10.39 -8.78
N ARG A 35 0.65 -9.42 -8.26
CA ARG A 35 1.05 -8.01 -8.24
C ARG A 35 2.30 -7.79 -7.37
N VAL A 36 2.36 -8.39 -6.18
CA VAL A 36 3.53 -8.29 -5.30
C VAL A 36 4.77 -8.86 -5.99
N ASN A 37 4.67 -10.05 -6.58
CA ASN A 37 5.78 -10.68 -7.31
C ASN A 37 6.24 -9.85 -8.52
N LEU A 38 5.32 -9.16 -9.19
CA LEU A 38 5.66 -8.24 -10.27
C LEU A 38 6.45 -7.03 -9.75
N MET A 39 5.98 -6.41 -8.67
CA MET A 39 6.65 -5.26 -8.06
C MET A 39 8.04 -5.62 -7.53
N GLU A 40 8.19 -6.80 -6.92
CA GLU A 40 9.50 -7.28 -6.48
C GLU A 40 10.47 -7.47 -7.65
N ARG A 41 10.01 -8.05 -8.76
CA ARG A 41 10.82 -8.19 -9.98
C ARG A 41 11.20 -6.83 -10.55
N LEU A 42 10.25 -5.91 -10.64
CA LEU A 42 10.49 -4.55 -11.12
C LEU A 42 11.50 -3.82 -10.24
N ASN A 43 11.40 -3.93 -8.91
CA ASN A 43 12.37 -3.35 -7.98
C ASN A 43 13.77 -3.95 -8.13
N LYS A 44 13.88 -5.26 -8.38
CA LYS A 44 15.19 -5.92 -8.64
C LYS A 44 15.78 -5.53 -9.99
N SER A 45 14.94 -5.33 -11.01
CA SER A 45 15.37 -4.91 -12.35
C SER A 45 15.53 -3.40 -12.49
N ALA A 46 14.98 -2.62 -11.55
CA ALA A 46 15.13 -1.18 -11.58
C ALA A 46 16.62 -0.86 -11.44
N PRO A 47 17.17 0.00 -12.31
CA PRO A 47 18.52 0.48 -12.10
C PRO A 47 18.57 1.08 -10.71
N LEU A 48 19.52 0.61 -9.89
CA LEU A 48 19.86 1.28 -8.64
C LEU A 48 20.26 2.69 -9.05
N ILE A 49 19.34 3.63 -8.90
CA ILE A 49 19.67 5.05 -8.96
C ILE A 49 20.45 5.28 -7.68
N GLU A 50 21.74 4.97 -7.73
CA GLU A 50 22.70 5.55 -6.82
C GLU A 50 22.55 7.05 -7.02
N TYR A 51 21.82 7.69 -6.10
CA TYR A 51 21.95 9.12 -5.94
C TYR A 51 23.44 9.33 -5.70
N ASN A 52 24.15 9.86 -6.69
CA ASN A 52 25.55 10.24 -6.59
C ASN A 52 25.65 11.31 -5.50
N LEU A 53 25.71 10.89 -4.24
CA LEU A 53 25.95 11.73 -3.08
C LEU A 53 27.36 12.33 -3.16
N GLU A 54 28.25 11.74 -3.97
CA GLU A 54 29.60 12.23 -4.23
C GLU A 54 29.62 13.57 -5.00
N ALA A 55 28.59 13.89 -5.80
CA ALA A 55 28.51 15.16 -6.52
C ALA A 55 27.88 16.29 -5.69
N PHE A 56 27.30 15.98 -4.52
CA PHE A 56 26.70 16.99 -3.66
C PHE A 56 27.72 17.53 -2.66
N SER A 57 28.49 18.52 -3.08
CA SER A 57 29.36 19.32 -2.20
C SER A 57 28.59 20.36 -1.37
N GLY A 58 27.27 20.42 -1.52
CA GLY A 58 26.41 21.28 -0.73
C GLY A 58 26.36 20.81 0.71
N ARG A 59 26.58 21.71 1.67
CA ARG A 59 26.19 21.43 3.06
C ARG A 59 24.67 21.29 3.05
N PHE A 60 24.15 20.11 3.40
CA PHE A 60 22.72 19.93 3.61
C PHE A 60 22.33 20.78 4.82
N GLU A 61 21.82 21.99 4.59
CA GLU A 61 21.23 22.78 5.66
C GLU A 61 19.96 22.05 6.09
N VAL A 62 20.07 21.28 7.17
CA VAL A 62 18.91 20.72 7.86
C VAL A 62 18.04 21.91 8.28
N TYR A 63 16.81 21.95 7.77
CA TYR A 63 15.84 22.97 8.14
C TYR A 63 15.58 22.88 9.65
N ASP A 64 16.11 23.85 10.39
CA ASP A 64 15.80 24.05 11.80
C ASP A 64 14.75 25.17 11.92
N PRO A 65 13.48 24.84 12.19
CA PRO A 65 12.41 25.83 12.33
C PRO A 65 12.63 26.79 13.49
N ASN A 66 13.55 26.49 14.42
CA ASN A 66 13.90 27.34 15.55
C ASN A 66 15.16 28.18 15.33
N LYS A 67 15.88 28.03 14.20
CA LYS A 67 17.16 28.73 13.92
C LYS A 67 17.06 30.27 14.04
N ARG A 68 15.85 30.83 13.88
CA ARG A 68 15.55 32.26 13.99
C ARG A 68 14.66 32.63 15.18
N LYS A 69 14.25 31.66 16.00
CA LYS A 69 13.37 31.90 17.15
C LYS A 69 14.18 32.63 18.23
N GLY A 70 13.85 33.91 18.47
CA GLY A 70 14.49 34.73 19.49
C GLY A 70 15.61 35.66 19.01
N ARG A 71 15.97 35.66 17.72
CA ARG A 71 16.84 36.72 17.18
C ARG A 71 16.01 37.99 17.01
N LYS A 72 16.23 38.98 17.88
CA LYS A 72 15.79 40.35 17.62
C LYS A 72 16.55 40.81 16.38
N ASN A 73 15.85 41.07 15.28
CA ASN A 73 16.45 41.73 14.13
C ASN A 73 16.99 43.07 14.64
N GLU A 74 18.31 43.22 14.72
CA GLU A 74 18.91 44.54 14.81
C GLU A 74 18.62 45.23 13.48
N ILE A 75 17.51 45.98 13.46
CA ILE A 75 17.26 46.98 12.43
C ILE A 75 18.33 48.04 12.67
N ILE A 76 19.47 47.90 11.98
CA ILE A 76 20.40 48.99 11.82
C ILE A 76 19.70 49.97 10.87
N LEU A 77 19.25 51.09 11.44
CA LEU A 77 18.82 52.31 10.73
C LEU A 77 20.03 53.02 10.12
#